data_AF-A0A0L1KFA0-F1
#
_entry.id   AF-A0A0L1KFA0-F1
#
_cell.length_a   1.000
_cell.length_b   1.000
_cell.length_c   1.000
_cell.angle_alpha   90.00
_cell.angle_beta   90.00
_cell.angle_gamma   90.00
#
_symmetry.space_group_name_H-M   'P 1'
#
loop_
_entity.id
_entity.type
_entity.pdbx_description
1 polymer ?
#
loop_
_entity_poly.entity_id
_entity_poly.type
_entity_poly.pdbx_seq_one_letter_code
_entity_poly.pdbx_strand_id
1 'polypeptide(L)'
;MTRDPDIPRRVWEGIETDDPPELRYDFADLKAMAQRMLEARRKGFPALIAAGEKSEADARAEIALFEDLVADWTFIASGGAEGQPASPVTIAARRQALDTSIATIAGIAGQHGGFSKTLGAQAEAVIALRWHLEPGRDPVALARLTHQLRADAAAANTSREPAA
;
A
#
# COMPACT_ATOMS: atom_id res chain seq x y z
N MET A 1 -10.57 -16.60 16.33
CA MET A 1 -11.21 -16.71 15.01
C MET A 1 -10.64 -17.95 14.35
N THR A 2 -11.49 -18.92 14.05
CA THR A 2 -11.10 -20.18 13.41
C THR A 2 -11.02 -19.93 11.91
N ARG A 3 -9.86 -20.24 11.30
CA ARG A 3 -9.55 -19.95 9.90
C ARG A 3 -10.42 -20.78 8.96
N ASP A 4 -10.87 -20.19 7.86
CA ASP A 4 -11.59 -20.89 6.80
C ASP A 4 -10.60 -21.69 5.93
N PRO A 5 -10.70 -23.03 5.85
CA PRO A 5 -9.76 -23.86 5.10
C PRO A 5 -9.85 -23.68 3.58
N ASP A 6 -10.87 -23.00 3.06
CA ASP A 6 -11.12 -22.90 1.62
C ASP A 6 -10.42 -21.70 0.93
N ILE A 7 -9.73 -20.84 1.68
CA ILE A 7 -9.01 -19.70 1.10
C ILE A 7 -7.65 -20.17 0.54
N PRO A 8 -7.38 -20.00 -0.77
CA PRO A 8 -6.11 -20.42 -1.35
C PRO A 8 -4.96 -19.60 -0.77
N ARG A 9 -3.77 -20.20 -0.69
CA ARG A 9 -2.57 -19.58 -0.12
C ARG A 9 -1.53 -19.29 -1.20
N ARG A 10 -0.75 -18.25 -0.97
CA ARG A 10 0.37 -17.85 -1.83
C ARG A 10 1.60 -17.49 -1.00
N VAL A 11 2.76 -17.81 -1.57
CA VAL A 11 4.07 -17.46 -1.01
C VAL A 11 4.56 -16.15 -1.64
N TRP A 12 4.93 -15.20 -0.79
CA TRP A 12 5.46 -13.89 -1.13
C TRP A 12 6.84 -13.73 -0.49
N GLU A 13 7.92 -13.87 -1.28
CA GLU A 13 9.30 -13.77 -0.78
C GLU A 13 9.56 -14.66 0.47
N GLY A 14 8.97 -15.86 0.49
CA GLY A 14 9.07 -16.82 1.61
C GLY A 14 8.01 -16.67 2.70
N ILE A 15 7.12 -15.67 2.62
CA ILE A 15 6.00 -15.48 3.54
C ILE A 15 4.74 -16.12 2.95
N GLU A 16 4.17 -17.11 3.62
CA GLU A 16 2.95 -17.77 3.17
C GLU A 16 1.71 -17.11 3.79
N THR A 17 0.86 -16.48 2.97
CA THR A 17 -0.39 -15.86 3.42
C THR A 17 -1.56 -16.21 2.51
N ASP A 18 -2.76 -15.80 2.88
CA ASP A 18 -3.98 -16.02 2.11
C ASP A 18 -3.99 -15.16 0.83
N ASP A 19 -4.55 -15.70 -0.25
CA ASP A 19 -4.75 -14.99 -1.52
C ASP A 19 -6.26 -14.98 -1.85
N PRO A 20 -6.95 -13.84 -1.65
CA PRO A 20 -6.38 -12.52 -1.45
C PRO A 20 -6.03 -12.23 0.02
N PRO A 21 -5.10 -11.28 0.29
CA PRO A 21 -4.68 -10.92 1.64
C PRO A 21 -5.84 -10.50 2.54
N GLU A 22 -5.71 -10.76 3.84
CA GLU A 22 -6.73 -10.46 4.85
C GLU A 22 -7.00 -8.94 4.92
N LEU A 23 -5.93 -8.14 4.89
CA LEU A 23 -6.00 -6.68 5.01
C LEU A 23 -6.36 -5.95 3.70
N ARG A 24 -6.72 -6.67 2.62
CA ARG A 24 -6.95 -6.06 1.29
C ARG A 24 -8.01 -4.94 1.27
N TYR A 25 -8.95 -4.93 2.22
CA TYR A 25 -10.01 -3.91 2.28
C TYR A 25 -9.83 -2.93 3.43
N ASP A 26 -8.80 -3.08 4.26
CA ASP A 26 -8.54 -2.14 5.35
C ASP A 26 -7.74 -0.93 4.84
N PHE A 27 -8.40 -0.09 4.03
CA PHE A 27 -7.72 1.01 3.34
C PHE A 27 -7.08 2.03 4.30
N ALA A 28 -7.60 2.16 5.53
CA ALA A 28 -7.01 3.02 6.54
C ALA A 28 -5.67 2.45 7.02
N ASP A 29 -5.61 1.15 7.34
CA ASP A 29 -4.37 0.50 7.74
C ASP A 29 -3.34 0.41 6.60
N LEU A 30 -3.80 0.21 5.36
CA LEU A 30 -2.93 0.22 4.19
C LEU A 30 -2.31 1.62 3.97
N LYS A 31 -3.10 2.69 4.08
CA LYS A 31 -2.60 4.08 4.05
C LYS A 31 -1.58 4.32 5.16
N ALA A 32 -1.90 3.94 6.39
CA ALA A 32 -1.01 4.11 7.53
C ALA A 32 0.29 3.32 7.34
N MET A 33 0.23 2.12 6.74
CA MET A 33 1.42 1.34 6.44
C MET A 33 2.31 2.03 5.39
N ALA A 34 1.74 2.50 4.28
CA ALA A 34 2.50 3.22 3.26
C ALA A 34 3.23 4.45 3.85
N GLN A 35 2.57 5.19 4.75
CA GLN A 35 3.16 6.33 5.45
C GLN A 35 4.32 5.92 6.35
N ARG A 36 4.15 4.86 7.17
CA ARG A 36 5.23 4.34 8.02
C ARG A 36 6.44 3.87 7.20
N MET A 37 6.20 3.24 6.05
CA MET A 37 7.26 2.80 5.15
C MET A 37 8.07 3.97 4.57
N LEU A 38 7.41 5.08 4.23
CA LEU A 38 8.07 6.30 3.79
C LEU A 38 8.87 6.96 4.93
N GLU A 39 8.28 7.07 6.12
CA GLU A 39 8.95 7.66 7.29
C GLU A 39 10.20 6.88 7.70
N ALA A 40 10.10 5.55 7.74
CA ALA A 40 11.24 4.68 8.06
C ALA A 40 12.42 4.92 7.12
N ARG A 41 12.16 5.13 5.82
CA ARG A 41 13.20 5.40 4.82
C ARG A 41 13.82 6.78 5.00
N ARG A 42 12.99 7.81 5.17
CA ARG A 42 13.46 9.18 5.45
C ARG A 42 14.34 9.24 6.69
N LYS A 43 14.03 8.45 7.71
CA LYS A 43 14.81 8.35 8.95
C LYS A 43 16.07 7.49 8.80
N GLY A 44 15.99 6.36 8.10
CA GLY A 44 17.05 5.35 8.03
C GLY A 44 18.11 5.62 6.96
N PHE A 45 17.71 6.15 5.79
CA PHE A 45 18.63 6.33 4.66
C PHE A 45 19.81 7.26 4.93
N PRO A 46 19.71 8.35 5.71
CA PRO A 46 20.87 9.17 6.04
C PRO A 46 22.03 8.38 6.67
N ALA A 47 21.73 7.41 7.54
CA ALA A 47 22.76 6.57 8.14
C ALA A 47 23.40 5.61 7.12
N LEU A 48 22.59 5.02 6.22
CA LEU A 48 23.09 4.15 5.16
C LEU A 48 23.96 4.90 4.14
N ILE A 49 23.62 6.15 3.83
CA ILE A 49 24.41 7.03 2.96
C ILE A 49 25.75 7.35 3.63
N ALA A 50 25.74 7.73 4.91
CA ALA A 50 26.96 8.01 5.65
C ALA A 50 27.88 6.78 5.76
N ALA A 51 27.31 5.57 5.80
CA ALA A 51 28.05 4.31 5.78
C ALA A 51 28.53 3.88 4.38
N GLY A 52 28.11 4.57 3.31
CA GLY A 52 28.43 4.20 1.92
C GLY A 52 27.64 2.99 1.37
N GLU A 53 26.64 2.51 2.10
CA GLU A 53 25.80 1.36 1.72
C GLU A 53 24.65 1.72 0.77
N LYS A 54 24.41 3.02 0.57
CA LYS A 54 23.38 3.55 -0.32
C LYS A 54 23.82 4.88 -0.91
N SER A 55 23.64 5.06 -2.22
CA SER A 55 23.88 6.36 -2.84
C SER A 55 22.74 7.34 -2.55
N GLU A 56 23.02 8.64 -2.54
CA GLU A 56 21.97 9.66 -2.42
C GLU A 56 20.93 9.59 -3.54
N ALA A 57 21.36 9.23 -4.75
CA ALA A 57 20.49 9.10 -5.91
C ALA A 57 19.50 7.94 -5.73
N ASP A 58 19.97 6.78 -5.28
CA ASP A 58 19.13 5.61 -5.03
C ASP A 58 18.16 5.87 -3.87
N ALA A 59 18.65 6.51 -2.80
CA ALA A 59 17.81 6.89 -1.66
C ALA A 59 16.68 7.83 -2.09
N ARG A 60 16.98 8.82 -2.93
CA ARG A 60 15.98 9.77 -3.46
C ARG A 60 14.97 9.07 -4.37
N ALA A 61 15.44 8.21 -5.26
CA ALA A 61 14.58 7.44 -6.16
C ALA A 61 13.61 6.54 -5.36
N GLU A 62 14.10 5.84 -4.35
CA GLU A 62 13.26 4.99 -3.51
C GLU A 62 12.28 5.83 -2.67
N ILE A 63 12.70 6.95 -2.09
CA ILE A 63 11.78 7.87 -1.39
C ILE A 63 10.65 8.33 -2.30
N ALA A 64 10.95 8.72 -3.54
CA ALA A 64 9.92 9.15 -4.51
C ALA A 64 8.90 8.04 -4.81
N LEU A 65 9.33 6.78 -4.91
CA LEU A 65 8.40 5.65 -5.10
C LEU A 65 7.45 5.45 -3.91
N PHE A 66 7.92 5.68 -2.69
CA PHE A 66 7.09 5.58 -1.49
C PHE A 66 6.22 6.83 -1.28
N GLU A 67 6.64 7.99 -1.75
CA GLU A 67 5.77 9.18 -1.85
C GLU A 67 4.61 8.93 -2.81
N ASP A 68 4.89 8.37 -4.00
CA ASP A 68 3.87 7.94 -4.95
C ASP A 68 2.89 6.93 -4.32
N LEU A 69 3.42 5.95 -3.57
CA LEU A 69 2.58 4.97 -2.88
C LEU A 69 1.67 5.64 -1.84
N VAL A 70 2.19 6.58 -1.04
CA VAL A 70 1.38 7.35 -0.08
C VAL A 70 0.31 8.19 -0.77
N ALA A 71 0.63 8.78 -1.93
CA ALA A 71 -0.32 9.56 -2.73
C ALA A 71 -1.50 8.68 -3.21
N ASP A 72 -1.20 7.52 -3.80
CA ASP A 72 -2.21 6.55 -4.21
C ASP A 72 -3.12 6.15 -3.05
N TRP A 73 -2.55 5.77 -1.90
CA TRP A 73 -3.33 5.27 -0.77
C TRP A 73 -4.10 6.36 -0.03
N THR A 74 -3.64 7.61 -0.07
CA THR A 74 -4.42 8.76 0.41
C THR A 74 -5.67 8.97 -0.46
N PHE A 75 -5.50 8.86 -1.78
CA PHE A 75 -6.60 8.97 -2.72
C PHE A 75 -7.58 7.79 -2.63
N ILE A 76 -7.08 6.56 -2.54
CA ILE A 76 -7.90 5.35 -2.45
C ILE A 76 -8.70 5.32 -1.15
N ALA A 77 -8.06 5.55 0.00
CA ALA A 77 -8.71 5.45 1.30
C ALA A 77 -9.82 6.50 1.52
N SER A 78 -9.71 7.66 0.88
CA SER A 78 -10.76 8.69 0.88
C SER A 78 -11.88 8.41 -0.13
N GLY A 79 -11.79 7.34 -0.91
CA GLY A 79 -12.69 7.06 -2.03
C GLY A 79 -12.64 8.16 -3.09
N GLY A 80 -11.43 8.65 -3.38
CA GLY A 80 -11.12 9.64 -4.40
C GLY A 80 -11.35 11.11 -4.02
N ALA A 81 -11.64 11.39 -2.75
CA ALA A 81 -11.95 12.75 -2.28
C ALA A 81 -10.72 13.58 -1.88
N GLU A 82 -9.62 12.94 -1.48
CA GLU A 82 -8.42 13.62 -0.98
C GLU A 82 -7.18 13.31 -1.83
N GLY A 83 -6.38 14.35 -2.09
CA GLY A 83 -5.11 14.21 -2.80
C GLY A 83 -5.27 13.90 -4.30
N GLN A 84 -4.17 13.50 -4.92
CA GLN A 84 -4.14 13.02 -6.30
C GLN A 84 -3.34 11.71 -6.34
N PRO A 85 -3.80 10.70 -7.10
CA PRO A 85 -3.03 9.47 -7.25
C PRO A 85 -1.75 9.75 -8.03
N ALA A 86 -0.74 8.92 -7.80
CA ALA A 86 0.52 8.99 -8.51
C ALA A 86 0.37 8.56 -9.98
N SER A 87 1.42 8.81 -10.76
CA SER A 87 1.47 8.35 -12.15
C SER A 87 1.43 6.82 -12.25
N PRO A 88 0.70 6.24 -13.21
CA PRO A 88 0.72 4.80 -13.45
C PRO A 88 2.06 4.30 -14.01
N VAL A 89 2.89 5.20 -14.57
CA VAL A 89 4.20 4.86 -15.15
C VAL A 89 5.13 4.21 -14.11
N THR A 90 5.01 4.60 -12.84
CA THR A 90 5.86 4.10 -11.76
C THR A 90 5.31 2.84 -11.07
N ILE A 91 4.17 2.28 -11.49
CA ILE A 91 3.56 1.08 -10.85
C ILE A 91 4.53 -0.09 -10.80
N ALA A 92 5.25 -0.39 -11.90
CA ALA A 92 6.20 -1.50 -11.93
C ALA A 92 7.34 -1.32 -10.92
N ALA A 93 7.87 -0.10 -10.80
CA ALA A 93 8.91 0.23 -9.84
C ALA A 93 8.38 0.17 -8.39
N ARG A 94 7.16 0.65 -8.13
CA ARG A 94 6.51 0.53 -6.82
C ARG A 94 6.29 -0.93 -6.40
N ARG A 95 5.90 -1.80 -7.34
CA ARG A 95 5.78 -3.25 -7.08
C ARG A 95 7.10 -3.85 -6.64
N GLN A 96 8.18 -3.57 -7.38
CA GLN A 96 9.50 -4.06 -7.04
C GLN A 96 9.98 -3.54 -5.67
N ALA A 97 9.73 -2.26 -5.37
CA ALA A 97 10.07 -1.68 -4.06
C ALA A 97 9.31 -2.34 -2.90
N LEU A 98 8.05 -2.72 -3.11
CA LEU A 98 7.28 -3.51 -2.15
C LEU A 98 7.79 -4.94 -2.04
N ASP A 99 8.12 -5.62 -3.15
CA ASP A 99 8.72 -6.96 -3.14
C ASP A 99 10.03 -6.98 -2.32
N THR A 100 10.92 -5.99 -2.52
CA THR A 100 12.13 -5.80 -1.69
C THR A 100 11.80 -5.58 -0.21
N SER A 101 10.72 -4.85 0.10
CA SER A 101 10.29 -4.63 1.47
C SER A 101 9.78 -5.91 2.13
N ILE A 102 9.05 -6.75 1.40
CA ILE A 102 8.58 -8.06 1.87
C ILE A 102 9.78 -8.97 2.13
N ALA A 103 10.75 -9.03 1.22
CA ALA A 103 11.99 -9.80 1.40
C ALA A 103 12.79 -9.32 2.63
N THR A 104 12.85 -8.01 2.87
CA THR A 104 13.50 -7.42 4.06
C THR A 104 12.80 -7.89 5.34
N ILE A 105 11.46 -7.86 5.37
CA ILE A 105 10.66 -8.32 6.50
C ILE A 105 10.88 -9.82 6.75
N ALA A 106 10.90 -10.64 5.69
CA ALA A 106 11.18 -12.07 5.79
C ALA A 106 12.60 -12.34 6.34
N GLY A 107 13.59 -11.56 5.89
CA GLY A 107 14.96 -11.63 6.40
C GLY A 107 15.06 -11.32 7.90
N ILE A 108 14.37 -10.27 8.36
CA ILE A 108 14.28 -9.92 9.78
C ILE A 108 13.65 -11.07 10.57
N ALA A 109 12.53 -11.63 10.09
CA ALA A 109 11.89 -12.77 10.75
C ALA A 109 12.84 -13.98 10.84
N GLY A 110 13.59 -14.29 9.79
CA GLY A 110 14.59 -15.36 9.78
C GLY A 110 15.69 -15.16 10.83
N GLN A 111 16.19 -13.93 10.98
CA GLN A 111 17.21 -13.59 11.99
C GLN A 111 16.69 -13.71 13.42
N HIS A 112 15.40 -13.47 13.65
CA HIS A 112 14.78 -13.52 14.97
C HIS A 112 14.10 -14.87 15.28
N GLY A 113 14.26 -15.89 14.43
CA GLY A 113 13.70 -17.23 14.64
C GLY A 113 12.19 -17.34 14.35
N GLY A 114 11.61 -16.37 13.62
CA GLY A 114 10.22 -16.38 13.18
C GLY A 114 9.55 -15.01 13.23
N PHE A 115 8.25 -15.00 12.87
CA PHE A 115 7.43 -13.80 12.91
C PHE A 115 6.91 -13.52 14.31
N SER A 116 7.20 -12.32 14.83
CA SER A 116 6.41 -11.75 15.92
C SER A 116 5.04 -11.33 15.43
N LYS A 117 4.07 -11.14 16.34
CA LYS A 117 2.73 -10.64 15.98
C LYS A 117 2.79 -9.31 15.22
N THR A 118 3.65 -8.39 15.68
CA THR A 118 3.82 -7.07 15.04
C THR A 118 4.44 -7.20 13.66
N LEU A 119 5.49 -8.02 13.51
CA LEU A 119 6.16 -8.20 12.23
C LEU A 119 5.26 -8.94 11.22
N GLY A 120 4.45 -9.89 11.68
CA GLY A 120 3.44 -10.57 10.86
C GLY A 120 2.36 -9.61 10.37
N ALA A 121 1.82 -8.76 11.24
CA ALA A 121 0.86 -7.73 10.82
C ALA A 121 1.49 -6.73 9.83
N GLN A 122 2.77 -6.41 10.00
CA GLN A 122 3.49 -5.58 9.04
C GLN A 122 3.62 -6.27 7.68
N ALA A 123 4.05 -7.53 7.66
CA ALA A 123 4.17 -8.34 6.44
C ALA A 123 2.83 -8.39 5.69
N GLU A 124 1.74 -8.68 6.40
CA GLU A 124 0.40 -8.79 5.82
C GLU A 124 -0.04 -7.49 5.15
N ALA A 125 0.16 -6.34 5.81
CA ALA A 125 -0.18 -5.04 5.21
C ALA A 125 0.67 -4.74 3.98
N VAL A 126 1.98 -5.03 4.01
CA VAL A 126 2.85 -4.81 2.83
C VAL A 126 2.49 -5.74 1.68
N ILE A 127 2.12 -7.00 1.96
CA ILE A 127 1.61 -7.93 0.95
C ILE A 127 0.29 -7.44 0.38
N ALA A 128 -0.63 -6.94 1.20
CA ALA A 128 -1.88 -6.35 0.73
C ALA A 128 -1.64 -5.12 -0.18
N LEU A 129 -0.72 -4.22 0.19
CA LEU A 129 -0.29 -3.11 -0.67
C LEU A 129 0.23 -3.63 -2.03
N ARG A 130 1.05 -4.68 -2.00
CA ARG A 130 1.66 -5.27 -3.20
C ARG A 130 0.64 -5.99 -4.10
N TRP A 131 -0.31 -6.66 -3.48
CA TRP A 131 -1.40 -7.38 -4.14
C TRP A 131 -2.26 -6.42 -4.97
N HIS A 132 -2.58 -5.23 -4.45
CA HIS A 132 -3.36 -4.21 -5.17
C HIS A 132 -2.68 -3.65 -6.42
N LEU A 133 -1.36 -3.80 -6.55
CA LEU A 133 -0.60 -3.38 -7.73
C LEU A 133 -0.46 -4.48 -8.79
N GLU A 134 -1.10 -5.64 -8.62
CA GLU A 134 -1.07 -6.70 -9.63
C GLU A 134 -1.78 -6.31 -10.93
N PRO A 135 -1.36 -6.86 -12.08
CA PRO A 135 -2.02 -6.60 -13.35
C PRO A 135 -3.51 -6.93 -13.28
N GLY A 136 -4.35 -6.07 -13.86
CA GLY A 136 -5.81 -6.23 -13.84
C GLY A 136 -6.48 -5.67 -12.59
N ARG A 137 -5.72 -5.18 -11.60
CA ARG A 137 -6.25 -4.43 -10.46
C ARG A 137 -5.99 -2.95 -10.65
N ASP A 138 -7.01 -2.14 -10.38
CA ASP A 138 -6.92 -0.67 -10.45
C ASP A 138 -7.77 -0.03 -9.34
N PRO A 139 -7.27 -0.03 -8.10
CA PRO A 139 -7.99 0.59 -6.97
C PRO A 139 -8.14 2.11 -7.14
N VAL A 140 -7.24 2.75 -7.91
CA VAL A 140 -7.33 4.19 -8.22
C VAL A 140 -8.52 4.48 -9.12
N ALA A 141 -8.75 3.68 -10.18
CA ALA A 141 -9.93 3.82 -11.02
C ALA A 141 -11.23 3.60 -10.25
N LEU A 142 -11.27 2.61 -9.35
CA LEU A 142 -12.43 2.37 -8.49
C LEU A 142 -12.69 3.56 -7.54
N ALA A 143 -11.64 4.14 -6.96
CA ALA A 143 -11.76 5.33 -6.13
C ALA A 143 -12.29 6.55 -6.93
N ARG A 144 -11.80 6.76 -8.16
CA ARG A 144 -12.32 7.80 -9.07
C ARG A 144 -13.80 7.62 -9.36
N LEU A 145 -14.21 6.40 -9.72
CA LEU A 145 -15.62 6.09 -9.98
C LEU A 145 -16.48 6.31 -8.75
N THR A 146 -16.00 5.87 -7.58
CA THR A 146 -16.69 6.09 -6.30
C THR A 146 -16.90 7.57 -6.01
N HIS A 147 -15.87 8.40 -6.23
CA HIS A 147 -15.98 9.84 -6.06
C HIS A 147 -17.01 10.46 -7.01
N GLN A 148 -16.96 10.09 -8.29
CA GLN A 148 -17.91 10.57 -9.30
C GLN A 148 -19.36 10.21 -8.93
N LEU A 149 -19.62 8.96 -8.56
CA LEU A 149 -20.96 8.51 -8.17
C LEU A 149 -21.50 9.26 -6.95
N ARG A 150 -20.64 9.59 -5.98
CA ARG A 150 -21.02 10.40 -4.80
C ARG A 150 -21.35 11.84 -5.20
N ALA A 151 -20.58 12.43 -6.11
CA ALA A 151 -20.84 13.78 -6.63
C ALA A 151 -22.17 13.83 -7.39
N ASP A 152 -22.44 12.85 -8.27
CA ASP A 152 -23.67 12.76 -9.04
C ASP A 152 -24.89 12.58 -8.13
N ALA A 153 -24.78 11.72 -7.11
CA ALA A 153 -25.84 11.52 -6.12
C ALA A 153 -26.13 12.79 -5.30
N ALA A 154 -25.10 13.53 -4.91
CA ALA A 154 -25.26 14.81 -4.22
C ALA A 154 -25.96 15.84 -5.12
N ALA A 155 -25.54 15.98 -6.38
CA ALA A 155 -26.15 16.90 -7.34
C ALA A 155 -27.63 16.58 -7.62
N ALA A 156 -27.96 15.28 -7.72
CA ALA A 156 -29.33 14.82 -7.92
C ALA A 156 -30.24 15.11 -6.71
N ASN A 157 -29.70 15.04 -5.50
CA ASN A 157 -30.44 15.38 -4.28
C ASN A 157 -30.68 16.89 -4.16
N THR A 158 -29.68 17.72 -4.46
CA THR A 158 -29.83 19.20 -4.45
C THR A 158 -30.84 19.68 -5.49
N SER A 159 -30.94 18.99 -6.64
CA SER A 159 -31.91 19.31 -7.70
C SER A 159 -33.34 18.84 -7.40
N ARG A 160 -33.55 18.05 -6.34
CA ARG A 160 -34.85 17.51 -5.91
C ARG A 160 -35.52 18.28 -4.77
N GLU A 161 -34.89 19.34 -4.24
CA GLU A 161 -35.57 20.34 -3.41
C GLU A 161 -36.16 21.45 -4.30
N PRO A 162 -37.47 21.46 -4.62
CA PRO A 162 -38.11 22.61 -5.22
C PRO A 162 -38.50 23.64 -4.16
N ALA A 163 -38.52 24.90 -4.61
CA ALA A 163 -38.89 26.12 -3.91
C ALA A 163 -40.04 25.95 -2.90
N ALA A 164 -39.81 26.46 -1.68
CA ALA A 164 -40.86 26.81 -0.72
C ALA A 164 -41.59 28.09 -1.14
#